data_AF-A0AAQ0V827-F1
#
_entry.id   AF-A0AAQ0V827-F1
#
_cell.length_a   1.000
_cell.length_b   1.000
_cell.length_c   1.000
_cell.angle_alpha   90.00
_cell.angle_beta   90.00
_cell.angle_gamma   90.00
#
_symmetry.space_group_name_H-M   'P 1'
#
loop_
_entity.id
_entity.type
_entity.pdbx_description
1 polymer ?
#
loop_
_entity_poly.entity_id
_entity_poly.type
_entity_poly.pdbx_seq_one_letter_code
_entity_poly.pdbx_strand_id
1 'polypeptide(L)' 'MSGLINPQNAPEESAYALLIEMIRAQRVPVYSGGDISNLLSMYDQAVQHFQKSSDDDN' A
#
# COMPACT_ATOMS: atom_id res chain seq x y z
N MET A 1 6.72 -11.14 -8.49
CA MET A 1 5.48 -10.67 -9.15
C MET A 1 5.61 -9.17 -9.29
N SER A 2 6.18 -8.69 -10.40
CA SER A 2 5.99 -7.30 -10.82
C SER A 2 5.22 -7.36 -12.13
N GLY A 3 3.97 -7.80 -12.03
CA GLY A 3 2.97 -7.29 -12.96
C GLY A 3 2.73 -5.88 -12.44
N LEU A 4 3.16 -4.86 -13.18
CA LEU A 4 2.92 -3.46 -12.85
C LEU A 4 1.41 -3.24 -12.85
N ILE A 5 0.76 -3.48 -11.70
CA ILE A 5 -0.62 -3.10 -11.47
C ILE A 5 -0.64 -1.58 -11.50
N ASN A 6 -1.47 -1.02 -12.37
CA ASN A 6 -1.63 0.43 -12.42
C ASN A 6 -2.39 0.85 -11.14
N PRO A 7 -1.77 1.63 -10.23
CA PRO A 7 -2.41 2.06 -9.00
C PRO A 7 -3.68 2.89 -9.23
N GLN A 8 -3.83 3.57 -10.37
CA GLN A 8 -5.06 4.29 -10.69
C GLN A 8 -6.22 3.36 -11.06
N ASN A 9 -5.93 2.16 -11.59
CA ASN A 9 -6.96 1.21 -12.02
C ASN A 9 -7.33 0.19 -10.92
N ALA A 10 -6.40 -0.08 -10.01
CA ALA A 10 -6.58 -1.02 -8.90
C ALA A 10 -5.79 -0.54 -7.67
N PRO A 11 -6.28 0.50 -6.97
CA PRO A 11 -5.58 1.12 -5.84
C PRO A 11 -5.43 0.17 -4.65
N GLU A 12 -6.41 -0.69 -4.39
CA GLU A 12 -6.37 -1.69 -3.31
C GLU A 12 -5.29 -2.75 -3.57
N GLU A 13 -5.27 -3.32 -4.78
CA GLU A 13 -4.26 -4.33 -5.16
C GLU A 13 -2.84 -3.74 -5.15
N SER A 14 -2.72 -2.48 -5.57
CA SER A 14 -1.46 -1.74 -5.55
C SER A 14 -0.98 -1.43 -4.14
N ALA A 15 -1.90 -1.09 -3.22
CA ALA A 15 -1.59 -0.90 -1.81
C ALA A 15 -1.12 -2.20 -1.16
N TYR A 16 -1.77 -3.35 -1.44
CA TYR A 16 -1.32 -4.65 -0.95
C TYR A 16 0.08 -5.02 -1.49
N ALA A 17 0.33 -4.83 -2.78
CA ALA A 17 1.63 -5.09 -3.37
C ALA A 17 2.74 -4.23 -2.73
N LEU A 18 2.46 -2.94 -2.51
CA LEU A 18 3.38 -2.00 -1.86
C LEU A 18 3.70 -2.42 -0.42
N LEU A 19 2.71 -2.81 0.39
CA LEU A 19 2.92 -3.29 1.76
C LEU A 19 3.76 -4.56 1.80
N ILE A 20 3.49 -5.52 0.92
CA ILE A 20 4.25 -6.78 0.83
C ILE A 20 5.71 -6.50 0.52
N GLU A 21 6.00 -5.59 -0.43
CA GLU A 21 7.38 -5.24 -0.77
C GLU A 21 8.06 -4.45 0.36
N MET A 22 7.36 -3.59 1.09
CA MET A 22 7.93 -2.90 2.26
C MET A 22 8.27 -3.88 3.41
N ILE A 23 7.44 -4.90 3.63
CA ILE A 23 7.71 -5.98 4.59
C ILE A 23 8.92 -6.81 4.13
N ARG A 24 8.98 -7.21 2.85
CA ARG A 24 10.13 -7.94 2.28
C ARG A 24 11.42 -7.16 2.39
N ALA A 25 11.37 -5.85 2.18
CA ALA A 25 12.51 -4.94 2.29
C ALA A 25 12.91 -4.63 3.75
N GLN A 26 12.22 -5.22 4.75
CA GLN A 26 12.42 -4.95 6.17
C GLN A 26 12.29 -3.45 6.54
N ARG A 27 11.56 -2.67 5.72
CA ARG A 27 11.33 -1.24 5.93
C ARG A 27 10.15 -0.96 6.86
N VAL A 28 9.31 -1.96 7.09
CA VAL A 28 8.34 -1.98 8.18
C VAL A 28 8.96 -2.84 9.28
N PRO A 29 8.98 -2.39 10.56
CA PRO A 29 9.43 -3.23 11.65
C PRO A 29 8.67 -4.56 11.59
N VAL A 30 9.40 -5.67 11.51
CA VAL A 30 8.83 -7.01 11.44
C VAL A 30 8.02 -7.24 12.70
N TYR A 31 6.72 -6.95 12.62
CA TYR A 31 5.64 -7.26 13.55
C TYR A 31 6.12 -7.57 14.98
N SER A 32 6.78 -6.62 15.63
CA SER A 32 7.48 -6.87 16.90
C SER A 32 6.58 -6.76 18.13
N GLY A 33 5.27 -6.59 17.97
CA GLY A 33 4.41 -6.26 19.11
C GLY A 33 2.89 -6.44 18.92
N GLY A 34 2.43 -7.35 18.05
CA GLY A 34 1.02 -7.75 18.06
C GLY A 34 0.02 -6.80 17.40
N ASP A 35 0.40 -5.58 17.03
CA ASP A 35 -0.54 -4.56 16.57
C ASP A 35 -0.55 -4.38 15.03
N ILE A 36 -1.50 -5.06 14.37
CA ILE A 36 -1.72 -4.96 12.92
C ILE A 36 -2.29 -3.60 12.51
N SER A 37 -2.81 -2.82 13.47
CA SER A 37 -3.53 -1.57 13.19
C SER A 37 -2.67 -0.57 12.45
N ASN A 38 -1.36 -0.55 12.71
CA ASN A 38 -0.43 0.32 11.99
C ASN A 38 -0.20 -0.12 10.53
N LEU A 39 -0.24 -1.42 10.25
CA LEU A 39 -0.14 -1.91 8.88
C LEU A 39 -1.43 -1.62 8.10
N LEU A 40 -2.59 -1.73 8.78
CA LEU A 40 -3.89 -1.39 8.20
C LEU A 40 -4.02 0.12 7.95
N SER A 41 -3.52 0.98 8.85
CA SER A 41 -3.52 2.42 8.61
C SER A 41 -2.62 2.82 7.44
N MET A 42 -1.48 2.15 7.25
CA MET A 42 -0.62 2.33 6.07
C MET A 42 -1.32 1.88 4.79
N TYR A 43 -2.10 0.79 4.83
CA TYR A 43 -2.94 0.37 3.72
C TYR A 43 -3.95 1.45 3.35
N ASP A 44 -4.73 1.94 4.32
CA ASP A 44 -5.76 2.95 4.07
C ASP A 44 -5.16 4.24 3.48
N GLN A 45 -4.00 4.67 3.98
CA GLN A 45 -3.27 5.82 3.44
C GLN A 45 -2.80 5.61 2.00
N ALA A 46 -2.30 4.41 1.68
CA ALA A 46 -1.85 4.09 0.32
C ALA A 46 -3.03 4.08 -0.66
N VAL A 47 -4.17 3.48 -0.29
CA VAL A 47 -5.39 3.47 -1.11
C VAL A 47 -5.87 4.90 -1.38
N GLN A 48 -5.96 5.74 -0.34
CA GLN A 48 -6.35 7.15 -0.49
C GLN A 48 -5.39 7.91 -1.40
N HIS A 49 -4.09 7.69 -1.28
CA HIS A 49 -3.09 8.33 -2.13
C HIS A 49 -3.29 7.96 -3.60
N PHE A 50 -3.51 6.68 -3.90
CA PHE A 50 -3.72 6.21 -5.27
C PHE A 50 -5.05 6.66 -5.86
N GLN A 51 -6.10 6.76 -5.05
CA GLN A 51 -7.40 7.29 -5.48
C GLN A 51 -7.34 8.80 -5.73
N LYS A 52 -6.68 9.56 -4.86
CA LYS A 52 -6.57 11.02 -4.99
C LYS A 52 -5.70 11.44 -6.19
N SER A 53 -4.66 10.67 -6.51
CA SER A 53 -3.87 10.89 -7.72
C SER A 53 -4.66 10.70 -9.02
N SER A 54 -5.85 10.10 -8.97
CA SER A 54 -6.76 9.97 -10.12
C SER A 54 -7.65 11.19 -10.31
N ASP A 55 -7.93 11.94 -9.25
CA ASP A 55 -8.84 13.11 -9.26
C ASP A 55 -8.12 14.42 -9.63
N ASP A 56 -6.82 14.56 -9.30
CA ASP A 56 -6.02 15.76 -9.60
C ASP A 56 -5.52 15.82 -11.07
N ASP A 57 -5.71 14.75 -11.86
CA ASP A 57 -5.30 14.65 -13.28
C ASP A 57 -6.44 15.01 -14.27
N ASN A 58 -7.54 15.62 -13.82
CA ASN A 58 -8.73 15.97 -14.63
C ASN A 58 -8.95 17.49 -14.80
#